data_AF-A0A9Q4QR61-F1
#
_entry.id   AF-A0A9Q4QR61-F1
#
_cell.length_a   1.000
_cell.length_b   1.000
_cell.length_c   1.000
_cell.angle_alpha   90.00
_cell.angle_beta   90.00
_cell.angle_gamma   90.00
#
_symmetry.space_group_name_H-M   'P 1'
#
loop_
_entity.id
_entity.type
_entity.pdbx_description
1 polymer ?
#
loop_
_entity_poly.entity_id
_entity_poly.type
_entity_poly.pdbx_seq_one_letter_code
_entity_poly.pdbx_strand_id
1 'polypeptide(L)' 'MQTIGEEGIALIKFFEGLRLQAYICEGGALTIGYGETGKHVTPDMCLANEQEA' A
#
# COMPACT_ATOMS: atom_id res chain seq x y z
N MET A 1 -9.80 -13.53 17.97
CA MET A 1 -8.98 -12.69 17.07
C MET A 1 -8.82 -13.48 15.78
N GLN A 2 -9.35 -12.98 14.66
CA GLN A 2 -9.23 -13.68 13.37
C GLN A 2 -8.04 -13.11 12.59
N THR A 3 -7.32 -13.97 11.89
CA THR A 3 -6.21 -13.60 10.99
C THR A 3 -6.57 -13.99 9.56
N ILE A 4 -6.09 -13.21 8.59
CA ILE A 4 -6.25 -13.51 7.16
C ILE A 4 -5.14 -14.48 6.76
N GLY A 5 -5.48 -15.52 6.00
CA GLY A 5 -4.49 -16.46 5.45
C GLY A 5 -3.65 -15.84 4.33
N GLU A 6 -2.56 -16.49 3.96
CA GLU A 6 -1.60 -15.97 2.96
C GLU A 6 -2.24 -15.73 1.59
N GLU A 7 -3.12 -16.62 1.13
CA GLU A 7 -3.85 -16.46 -0.13
C GLU A 7 -4.76 -15.23 -0.12
N GLY A 8 -5.41 -14.96 1.03
CA GLY A 8 -6.24 -13.76 1.19
C GLY A 8 -5.41 -12.49 1.16
N ILE A 9 -4.24 -12.50 1.79
CA ILE A 9 -3.28 -11.38 1.73
C ILE A 9 -2.80 -11.16 0.28
N ALA A 10 -2.46 -12.23 -0.43
CA ALA A 10 -2.03 -12.15 -1.83
C ALA A 10 -3.12 -11.59 -2.74
N LEU A 11 -4.37 -12.01 -2.53
CA LEU A 11 -5.53 -11.51 -3.28
C LEU A 11 -5.78 -10.01 -3.05
N ILE A 12 -5.68 -9.55 -1.80
CA ILE A 12 -5.82 -8.13 -1.47
C ILE A 12 -4.72 -7.32 -2.16
N LYS A 13 -3.45 -7.76 -2.03
CA LYS A 13 -2.31 -7.10 -2.67
C LYS A 13 -2.44 -7.04 -4.19
N PHE A 14 -2.99 -8.08 -4.81
CA PHE A 14 -3.25 -8.12 -6.25
C PHE A 14 -4.25 -7.04 -6.68
N PHE A 15 -5.35 -6.86 -5.95
CA PHE A 15 -6.38 -5.87 -6.30
C PHE A 15 -5.99 -4.43 -5.95
N GLU A 16 -5.33 -4.21 -4.80
CA GLU A 16 -4.85 -2.87 -4.41
C GLU A 16 -3.67 -2.41 -5.29
N GLY A 17 -2.79 -3.35 -5.65
CA GLY A 17 -1.53 -3.06 -6.33
C GLY A 17 -0.51 -2.34 -5.42
N LEU A 18 0.77 -2.47 -5.75
CA LEU A 18 1.85 -1.80 -5.03
C LEU A 18 2.16 -0.44 -5.65
N ARG A 19 2.24 0.61 -4.82
CA ARG A 19 2.75 1.93 -5.17
C ARG A 19 3.84 2.33 -4.18
N LEU A 20 5.09 2.33 -4.64
CA LEU A 20 6.25 2.63 -3.78
C LEU A 20 6.37 4.12 -3.46
N GLN A 21 5.87 4.99 -4.34
CA GLN A 21 5.86 6.43 -4.13
C GLN A 21 4.46 6.89 -3.73
N ALA A 22 4.39 7.81 -2.76
CA ALA A 22 3.12 8.41 -2.36
C ALA A 22 2.46 9.13 -3.55
N TYR A 23 1.15 9.00 -3.66
CA TYR A 23 0.35 9.60 -4.72
C TYR A 23 -1.01 10.05 -4.19
N ILE A 24 -1.69 10.93 -4.92
CA ILE A 24 -3.08 11.31 -4.63
C ILE A 24 -3.99 10.37 -5.43
N CYS A 25 -4.82 9.59 -4.73
CA CYS A 25 -5.82 8.75 -5.39
C CYS A 25 -6.95 9.61 -5.98
N GLU A 26 -7.84 8.99 -6.76
CA GLU A 26 -8.99 9.64 -7.39
C GLU A 26 -9.96 10.26 -6.37
N GLY A 27 -9.94 9.77 -5.12
CA GLY A 27 -10.68 10.34 -3.99
C GLY A 27 -10.02 11.54 -3.31
N GLY A 28 -8.84 11.98 -3.77
CA GLY A 28 -8.12 13.12 -3.20
C GLY A 28 -7.31 12.81 -1.94
N ALA A 29 -7.25 11.54 -1.52
CA ALA A 29 -6.46 11.11 -0.38
C ALA A 29 -5.01 10.82 -0.77
N LEU A 30 -4.07 11.14 0.13
CA LEU A 30 -2.67 10.76 -0.02
C LEU A 30 -2.51 9.29 0.34
N THR A 31 -1.99 8.50 -0.60
CA THR A 31 -1.96 7.03 -0.56
C THR A 31 -0.57 6.50 -0.90
N ILE A 32 -0.14 5.42 -0.24
CA ILE A 32 1.11 4.72 -0.55
C ILE A 32 0.96 3.20 -0.29
N GLY A 33 1.88 2.38 -0.79
CA GLY A 33 1.90 0.94 -0.55
C GLY A 33 0.72 0.23 -1.21
N TYR A 34 -0.01 -0.57 -0.42
CA TYR A 34 -1.26 -1.25 -0.81
C TYR A 34 -2.47 -0.50 -0.24
N GLY A 35 -2.64 0.78 -0.61
CA GLY A 35 -3.79 1.58 -0.20
C GLY A 35 -3.69 2.27 1.18
N GLU A 36 -2.50 2.41 1.77
CA GLU A 36 -2.31 3.06 3.07
C GLU A 36 -2.53 4.58 2.98
N THR A 37 -3.42 5.13 3.81
CA THR A 37 -3.74 6.57 3.85
C THR A 37 -3.60 7.18 5.25
N GLY A 38 -2.86 6.51 6.14
CA GLY A 38 -2.66 6.96 7.51
C GLY A 38 -1.95 8.31 7.60
N LYS A 39 -2.05 8.95 8.77
CA LYS A 39 -1.45 10.29 9.04
C LYS A 39 0.07 10.35 8.90
N HIS A 40 0.74 9.20 8.83
CA HIS A 40 2.19 9.10 8.67
C HIS A 40 2.64 9.17 7.21
N VAL A 41 1.72 9.04 6.26
CA VAL A 41 2.03 9.16 4.83
C VAL A 41 2.29 10.63 4.51
N THR A 42 3.44 10.90 3.88
CA THR A 42 3.83 12.24 3.44
C THR A 42 4.05 12.27 1.92
N PRO A 43 3.89 13.42 1.24
CA PRO A 43 3.92 13.48 -0.22
C PRO A 43 5.22 13.00 -0.86
N ASP A 44 6.36 13.18 -0.19
CA ASP A 44 7.68 12.77 -0.69
C ASP A 44 8.10 11.38 -0.22
N MET A 45 7.19 10.64 0.43
CA MET A 45 7.49 9.32 0.96
C MET A 45 7.69 8.32 -0.17
N CYS A 46 8.75 7.52 -0.03
CA CYS A 46 9.06 6.41 -0.90
C CYS A 46 9.40 5.18 -0.06
N LEU A 47 8.75 4.05 -0.35
CA LEU A 47 9.02 2.77 0.28
C LEU A 47 10.16 2.06 -0.47
N ALA A 48 11.03 1.39 0.27
CA ALA A 48 11.93 0.42 -0.31
C ALA A 48 11.12 -0.84 -0.68
N ASN A 49 11.35 -1.40 -1.86
CA ASN A 49 10.73 -2.66 -2.22
C ASN A 49 11.56 -3.82 -1.65
N GLU A 50 11.01 -4.57 -0.70
CA GLU A 50 11.65 -5.79 -0.19
C GLU A 50 11.72 -6.91 -1.24
N GLN A 51 11.04 -6.77 -2.39
CA GLN A 51 11.07 -7.73 -3.49
C GLN A 51 12.28 -7.56 -4.45
N GLU A 52 13.17 -6.58 -4.21
CA GLU A 52 14.41 -6.38 -4.99
C GLU A 52 15.66 -7.05 -4.38
N ALA A 53 15.50 -8.13 -3.60
CA ALA A 53 16.60 -8.94 -3.05
C ALA A 53 16.71 -10.32 -3.70
#